data_AF-K1RWP9-F1
#
_entry.id   AF-K1RWP9-F1
#
_cell.length_a   1.000
_cell.length_b   1.000
_cell.length_c   1.000
_cell.angle_alpha   90.00
_cell.angle_beta   90.00
_cell.angle_gamma   90.00
#
_symmetry.space_group_name_H-M   'P 1'
#
loop_
_entity.id
_entity.type
_entity.pdbx_description
1 polymer ?
#
loop_
_entity_poly.entity_id
_entity_poly.type
_entity_poly.pdbx_seq_one_letter_code
_entity_poly.pdbx_strand_id
1 'polypeptide(L)'
;MPAASIVFFSFIGFDAVSSSAEETINPNKTLPRGILISLAVSTVLYIIMTLIMTGVVPYKEFAKFIDAPVAGVILETGLNWLAFIVNLGALIGMTTVMLVQLYGQSRICYAMSRDGLFPKFFGEVHP
;
A
#
# COMPACT_ATOMS: atom_id res chain seq x y z
N MET A 1 8.29 11.14 -18.59
CA MET A 1 8.26 10.73 -17.17
C MET A 1 7.97 9.24 -17.11
N PRO A 2 8.69 8.45 -16.30
CA PRO A 2 8.52 7.01 -16.26
C PRO A 2 7.20 6.63 -15.55
N ALA A 3 6.10 6.56 -16.30
CA ALA A 3 4.78 6.22 -15.77
C ALA A 3 4.77 4.83 -15.10
N ALA A 4 5.52 3.87 -15.64
CA ALA A 4 5.64 2.53 -15.08
C ALA A 4 6.26 2.52 -13.67
N SER A 5 7.23 3.40 -13.39
CA SER A 5 7.89 3.47 -12.08
C SER A 5 6.96 3.99 -10.99
N ILE A 6 6.06 4.93 -11.34
CA ILE A 6 5.08 5.48 -10.39
C ILE A 6 4.03 4.41 -10.06
N VAL A 7 3.56 3.66 -11.06
CA VAL A 7 2.60 2.57 -10.83
C VAL A 7 3.23 1.41 -10.07
N PHE A 8 4.52 1.12 -10.28
CA PHE A 8 5.25 0.11 -9.51
C PHE A 8 5.26 0.41 -8.01
N PHE A 9 5.32 1.69 -7.62
CA PHE A 9 5.25 2.10 -6.21
C PHE A 9 3.96 1.65 -5.53
N SER A 10 2.83 1.63 -6.26
CA SER A 10 1.55 1.15 -5.73
C SER A 10 1.56 -0.34 -5.38
N PHE A 11 2.50 -1.13 -5.91
CA PHE A 11 2.63 -2.55 -5.58
C PHE A 11 3.54 -2.82 -4.39
N ILE A 12 4.19 -1.81 -3.80
CA ILE A 12 5.01 -1.99 -2.61
C ILE A 12 4.12 -2.43 -1.43
N GLY A 13 4.57 -3.46 -0.70
CA GLY A 13 3.84 -4.05 0.43
C GLY A 13 3.49 -5.53 0.28
N PHE A 14 3.69 -6.14 -0.90
CA PHE A 14 3.55 -7.61 -1.03
C PHE A 14 4.57 -8.37 -0.16
N ASP A 15 5.71 -7.75 0.11
CA ASP A 15 6.81 -8.25 0.95
C ASP A 15 6.45 -8.24 2.44
N ALA A 16 5.50 -7.41 2.87
CA ALA A 16 4.96 -7.45 4.23
C ALA A 16 4.33 -8.83 4.56
N VAL A 17 3.76 -9.53 3.56
CA VAL A 17 3.24 -10.91 3.73
C VAL A 17 4.36 -11.88 4.11
N SER A 18 5.58 -11.65 3.62
CA SER A 18 6.74 -12.48 3.95
C SER A 18 7.24 -12.25 5.38
N SER A 19 6.97 -11.08 5.97
CA SER A 19 7.34 -10.78 7.37
C SER A 19 6.51 -11.59 8.38
N SER A 20 5.32 -12.04 7.99
CA SER A 20 4.47 -12.94 8.80
C SER A 20 4.75 -14.43 8.54
N ALA A 21 5.87 -14.77 7.89
CA ALA A 21 6.28 -16.15 7.62
C ALA A 21 6.35 -17.01 8.89
N GLU A 22 6.81 -16.44 10.00
CA GLU A 22 6.95 -17.13 11.29
C GLU A 22 5.62 -17.50 11.94
N GLU A 23 4.54 -16.79 11.61
CA GLU A 23 3.18 -16.99 12.15
C GLU A 23 2.27 -17.78 11.17
N THR A 24 2.81 -18.19 10.03
CA THR A 24 2.05 -18.86 8.97
C THR A 24 2.14 -20.38 9.08
N ILE A 25 0.99 -21.07 9.06
CA ILE A 25 0.94 -22.53 8.98
C ILE A 25 1.45 -22.98 7.60
N ASN A 26 2.54 -23.75 7.59
CA ASN A 26 3.22 -24.29 6.39
C ASN A 26 3.70 -23.20 5.40
N PRO A 27 4.73 -22.41 5.79
CA PRO A 27 5.18 -21.25 5.03
C PRO A 27 5.62 -21.59 3.60
N ASN A 28 6.18 -22.78 3.37
CA ASN A 28 6.62 -23.25 2.05
C ASN A 28 5.53 -23.26 0.97
N LYS A 29 4.25 -23.46 1.34
CA LYS A 29 3.14 -23.48 0.38
C LYS A 29 2.24 -22.24 0.50
N THR A 30 2.10 -21.71 1.71
CA THR A 30 1.16 -20.63 1.99
C THR A 30 1.72 -19.27 1.59
N LEU A 31 3.02 -19.01 1.82
CA LEU A 31 3.64 -17.73 1.46
C LEU A 31 3.66 -17.47 -0.05
N PRO A 32 4.10 -18.41 -0.93
CA PRO A 32 4.14 -18.14 -2.35
C PRO A 32 2.75 -17.88 -2.94
N ARG A 33 1.73 -18.62 -2.45
CA ARG A 33 0.33 -18.41 -2.84
C ARG A 33 -0.22 -17.09 -2.33
N GLY A 34 0.09 -16.72 -1.09
CA GLY A 34 -0.35 -15.45 -0.51
C GLY A 34 0.15 -14.24 -1.30
N ILE A 35 1.43 -14.23 -1.68
CA ILE A 35 2.04 -13.16 -2.48
C ILE A 35 1.42 -13.09 -3.88
N LEU A 36 1.25 -14.24 -4.55
CA LEU A 36 0.64 -14.28 -5.90
C LEU A 36 -0.83 -13.83 -5.89
N ILE A 37 -1.60 -14.28 -4.89
CA ILE A 37 -3.01 -13.92 -4.77
C ILE A 37 -3.16 -12.44 -4.42
N SER A 38 -2.37 -11.90 -3.48
CA SER A 38 -2.44 -10.49 -3.12
C SER A 38 -2.08 -9.59 -4.31
N LEU A 39 -1.05 -9.97 -5.08
CA LEU A 39 -0.65 -9.26 -6.30
C LEU A 39 -1.72 -9.31 -7.39
N ALA A 40 -2.33 -10.48 -7.61
CA ALA A 40 -3.39 -10.63 -8.61
C ALA A 40 -4.62 -9.78 -8.25
N VAL A 41 -5.05 -9.83 -6.98
CA VAL A 41 -6.20 -9.06 -6.48
C VAL A 41 -5.93 -7.55 -6.57
N SER A 42 -4.76 -7.08 -6.14
CA SER A 42 -4.40 -5.65 -6.21
C SER A 42 -4.34 -5.16 -7.67
N THR A 43 -3.78 -5.97 -8.57
CA THR A 43 -3.73 -5.65 -10.00
C THR A 43 -5.12 -5.46 -10.59
N VAL A 44 -6.05 -6.38 -10.31
CA VAL A 44 -7.43 -6.30 -10.80
C VAL A 44 -8.13 -5.07 -10.25
N LEU A 45 -8.00 -4.80 -8.94
CA LEU A 45 -8.57 -3.61 -8.32
C LEU A 45 -8.02 -2.31 -8.92
N TYR A 46 -6.71 -2.22 -9.16
CA TYR A 46 -6.10 -1.05 -9.79
C TYR A 46 -6.55 -0.82 -11.23
N ILE A 47 -6.72 -1.88 -12.02
CA ILE A 47 -7.25 -1.78 -13.38
C ILE A 47 -8.69 -1.24 -13.34
N ILE A 48 -9.55 -1.82 -12.51
CA ILE A 48 -10.95 -1.40 -12.37
C ILE A 48 -11.03 0.06 -11.91
N MET A 49 -10.26 0.43 -10.88
CA MET A 49 -10.22 1.79 -10.35
C MET A 49 -9.80 2.79 -11.43
N THR A 50 -8.74 2.48 -12.17
CA THR A 50 -8.21 3.37 -13.24
C THR A 50 -9.22 3.54 -14.37
N LEU A 51 -9.93 2.47 -14.75
CA LEU A 51 -10.99 2.53 -15.76
C LEU A 51 -12.16 3.41 -15.31
N ILE A 52 -12.61 3.27 -14.06
CA ILE A 52 -13.69 4.10 -13.52
C ILE A 52 -13.27 5.56 -13.50
N MET A 53 -12.07 5.86 -12.98
CA MET A 53 -11.55 7.22 -12.87
C MET A 53 -11.42 7.90 -14.24
N THR A 54 -10.82 7.22 -15.21
CA THR A 54 -10.65 7.75 -16.59
C THR A 54 -11.96 7.80 -17.39
N GLY A 55 -12.97 7.01 -17.01
CA GLY A 55 -14.31 7.06 -17.59
C GLY A 55 -15.14 8.26 -17.11
N VAL A 56 -14.92 8.74 -15.88
CA VAL A 56 -15.67 9.87 -15.30
C VAL A 56 -15.05 11.22 -15.68
N VAL A 57 -13.72 11.35 -15.60
CA VAL A 57 -13.01 12.61 -15.88
C VAL A 57 -12.00 12.41 -17.02
N PRO A 58 -11.90 13.33 -18.00
CA PRO A 58 -10.87 13.25 -19.01
C PRO A 58 -9.46 13.32 -18.40
N TYR A 59 -8.53 12.48 -18.87
CA TYR A 59 -7.14 12.39 -18.36
C TYR A 59 -6.39 13.75 -18.29
N LYS A 60 -6.79 14.73 -19.10
CA LYS A 60 -6.20 16.09 -19.12
C LYS A 60 -6.56 16.91 -17.88
N GLU A 61 -7.69 16.62 -17.26
CA GLU A 61 -8.17 17.35 -16.08
C GLU A 61 -7.71 16.74 -14.76
N PHE A 62 -7.19 15.51 -14.79
CA PHE A 62 -6.59 14.86 -13.62
C PHE A 62 -5.41 15.64 -13.01
N ALA A 63 -4.75 16.48 -13.81
CA ALA A 63 -3.70 17.37 -13.32
C ALA A 63 -4.19 18.38 -12.26
N LYS A 64 -5.51 18.62 -12.16
CA LYS A 64 -6.11 19.48 -11.13
C LYS A 64 -6.28 18.77 -9.78
N PHE A 65 -6.24 17.44 -9.74
CA PHE A 65 -6.58 16.62 -8.57
C PHE A 65 -5.43 15.74 -8.09
N ILE A 66 -4.18 16.24 -8.14
CA ILE A 66 -2.99 15.42 -7.85
C ILE A 66 -2.96 14.90 -6.41
N ASP A 67 -3.42 15.71 -5.43
CA ASP A 67 -3.34 15.35 -4.02
C ASP A 67 -4.40 14.32 -3.61
N ALA A 68 -5.60 14.36 -4.22
CA ALA A 68 -6.72 13.50 -3.89
C ALA A 68 -7.54 13.15 -5.15
N PRO A 69 -6.99 12.34 -6.08
CA PRO A 69 -7.58 12.13 -7.40
C PRO A 69 -8.91 11.40 -7.35
N VAL A 70 -9.08 10.48 -6.41
CA VAL A 70 -10.34 9.73 -6.24
C VAL A 70 -11.46 10.65 -5.75
N ALA A 71 -11.19 11.45 -4.72
CA ALA A 71 -12.16 12.38 -4.17
C ALA A 71 -12.50 13.50 -5.16
N GLY A 72 -11.50 14.02 -5.88
CA GLY A 72 -11.68 15.02 -6.93
C GLY A 72 -12.63 14.54 -8.03
N VAL A 73 -12.46 13.31 -8.50
CA VAL A 73 -13.36 12.68 -9.48
C VAL A 73 -14.79 12.54 -8.94
N ILE A 74 -14.96 12.18 -7.67
CA ILE A 74 -16.29 12.04 -7.06
C ILE A 74 -16.98 13.40 -6.91
N LEU A 75 -16.25 14.48 -6.63
CA LEU A 75 -16.82 15.83 -6.56
C LEU A 75 -17.40 16.28 -7.91
N GLU A 76 -16.75 15.92 -9.03
CA GLU A 76 -17.27 16.20 -10.39
C GLU A 76 -18.60 15.48 -10.68
N THR A 77 -18.89 14.37 -9.99
CA THR A 77 -20.18 13.65 -10.12
C THR A 77 -21.32 14.27 -9.29
N GLY A 78 -21.04 15.29 -8.47
CA GLY A 78 -22.02 15.96 -7.59
C GLY A 78 -22.36 15.19 -6.30
N LEU A 79 -21.76 14.01 -6.08
CA LEU A 79 -22.00 13.13 -4.93
C LEU A 79 -21.06 13.46 -3.75
N ASN A 80 -21.16 14.68 -3.22
CA ASN A 80 -20.26 15.19 -2.17
C ASN A 80 -20.23 14.33 -0.89
N TRP A 81 -21.33 13.67 -0.54
CA TRP A 81 -21.40 12.78 0.62
C TRP A 81 -20.53 11.53 0.44
N LEU A 82 -20.41 11.04 -0.80
CA LEU A 82 -19.59 9.88 -1.12
C LEU A 82 -18.09 10.24 -1.06
N ALA A 83 -17.72 11.44 -1.49
CA ALA A 83 -16.35 11.95 -1.38
C ALA A 83 -15.89 12.01 0.09
N PHE A 84 -16.78 12.39 1.01
CA PHE A 84 -16.48 12.41 2.44
C PHE A 84 -16.17 11.00 2.98
N ILE A 85 -16.99 10.02 2.66
CA ILE A 85 -16.80 8.62 3.10
C ILE A 85 -15.50 8.05 2.53
N VAL A 86 -15.23 8.29 1.24
CA VAL A 86 -14.02 7.80 0.58
C VAL A 86 -12.77 8.44 1.17
N ASN A 87 -12.78 9.75 1.45
CA ASN A 87 -11.65 10.43 2.10
C ASN A 87 -11.39 9.89 3.51
N LEU A 88 -12.45 9.65 4.29
CA LEU A 88 -12.31 9.07 5.61
C LEU A 88 -11.74 7.64 5.55
N GLY A 89 -12.22 6.83 4.61
CA GLY A 89 -11.70 5.49 4.36
C GLY A 89 -10.24 5.51 3.91
N ALA A 90 -9.87 6.45 3.04
CA ALA A 90 -8.50 6.62 2.56
C ALA A 90 -7.55 7.01 3.70
N LEU A 91 -7.96 7.92 4.60
CA LEU A 91 -7.20 8.30 5.79
C LEU A 91 -6.93 7.11 6.71
N ILE A 92 -7.98 6.35 7.04
CA ILE A 92 -7.85 5.16 7.91
C ILE A 92 -6.96 4.11 7.22
N GLY A 93 -7.18 3.87 5.92
CA GLY A 93 -6.38 2.92 5.14
C GLY A 93 -4.90 3.29 5.08
N MET A 94 -4.58 4.55 4.77
CA MET A 94 -3.21 5.06 4.74
C MET A 94 -2.54 4.95 6.11
N THR A 95 -3.26 5.28 7.19
CA THR A 95 -2.73 5.16 8.56
C THR A 95 -2.36 3.71 8.89
N THR A 96 -3.21 2.74 8.55
CA THR A 96 -2.91 1.32 8.73
C THR A 96 -1.69 0.89 7.93
N VAL A 97 -1.59 1.31 6.66
CA VAL A 97 -0.42 0.98 5.81
C VAL A 97 0.86 1.59 6.39
N MET A 98 0.82 2.83 6.87
CA MET A 98 1.96 3.47 7.53
C MET A 98 2.42 2.69 8.76
N LEU A 99 1.48 2.26 9.62
CA LEU A 99 1.80 1.46 10.81
C LEU A 99 2.42 0.10 10.44
N VAL A 100 1.88 -0.59 9.44
CA VAL A 100 2.42 -1.88 8.97
C VAL A 100 3.83 -1.71 8.41
N GLN A 101 4.10 -0.66 7.63
CA GLN A 101 5.44 -0.40 7.11
C GLN A 101 6.43 -0.03 8.22
N LEU A 102 6.01 0.78 9.19
CA LEU A 102 6.86 1.12 10.35
C LEU A 102 7.22 -0.13 11.17
N TYR A 103 6.27 -1.05 11.33
CA TYR A 103 6.50 -2.34 11.99
C TYR A 103 7.48 -3.24 11.22
N GLY A 104 7.34 -3.32 9.90
CA GLY A 104 8.27 -4.06 9.04
C GLY A 104 9.69 -3.51 9.14
N GLN A 105 9.84 -2.18 9.07
CA GLN A 105 11.13 -1.50 9.18
C GLN A 105 11.80 -1.76 10.54
N SER A 106 11.06 -1.65 11.65
CA SER A 106 11.62 -1.88 12.98
C SER A 106 12.10 -3.32 13.18
N ARG A 107 11.35 -4.32 12.71
CA ARG A 107 11.77 -5.73 12.73
C ARG A 107 13.04 -5.99 11.92
N ILE A 108 13.12 -5.42 10.71
CA ILE A 108 14.30 -5.59 9.85
C ILE A 108 15.53 -4.95 10.51
N CYS A 109 15.41 -3.73 11.04
CA CYS A 109 16.49 -3.07 11.78
C CYS A 109 16.93 -3.87 13.02
N TYR A 110 15.98 -4.45 13.76
CA TYR A 110 16.28 -5.31 14.91
C TYR A 110 17.04 -6.58 14.50
N ALA A 111 16.57 -7.28 13.46
CA ALA A 111 17.23 -8.48 12.95
C ALA A 111 18.64 -8.18 12.42
N MET A 112 18.83 -7.11 11.65
CA MET A 112 20.15 -6.69 11.16
C MET A 112 21.09 -6.26 12.29
N SER A 113 20.57 -5.62 13.34
CA SER A 113 21.35 -5.27 14.53
C SER A 113 21.77 -6.51 15.32
N ARG A 114 20.89 -7.51 15.46
CA ARG A 114 21.21 -8.79 16.10
C ARG A 114 22.29 -9.56 15.33
N ASP A 115 22.24 -9.51 14.00
CA ASP A 115 23.19 -10.19 13.13
C ASP A 115 24.51 -9.38 12.95
N GLY A 116 24.64 -8.23 13.63
CA GLY A 116 25.87 -7.41 13.67
C GLY A 116 26.11 -6.54 12.43
N LEU A 117 25.16 -6.51 11.50
CA LEU A 117 25.20 -5.74 10.25
C LEU A 117 24.70 -4.30 10.41
N PHE A 118 24.16 -3.95 11.58
CA PHE A 118 23.59 -2.64 11.90
C PHE A 118 24.02 -2.18 13.31
N PRO A 119 24.03 -0.86 13.61
CA PRO A 119 24.45 -0.35 14.92
C PRO A 119 23.61 -0.94 16.06
N LYS A 120 24.29 -1.44 17.10
CA LYS A 120 23.70 -2.20 18.22
C LYS A 120 22.56 -1.49 18.96
N PHE A 121 22.51 -0.15 18.91
CA PHE A 121 21.44 0.67 19.50
C PHE A 121 20.05 0.34 18.93
N PHE A 122 19.95 -0.09 17.67
CA PHE A 122 18.66 -0.49 17.07
C PHE A 122 18.19 -1.88 17.51
N GLY A 123 19.05 -2.65 18.18
CA GLY A 123 18.73 -3.96 18.76
C GLY A 123 18.36 -3.89 20.25
N GLU A 124 18.42 -2.73 20.88
CA GLU A 124 18.01 -2.56 22.28
C GLU A 124 16.49 -2.45 22.35
N VAL A 125 15.85 -3.49 22.91
CA VAL A 125 14.43 -3.47 23.25
C VAL A 125 14.26 -2.77 24.60
N HIS A 126 13.27 -1.90 24.70
CA HIS A 126 12.93 -1.26 25.98
C HIS A 126 12.60 -2.34 27.03
N PRO A 127 13.13 -2.26 28.27
CA PRO A 127 12.77 -3.16 29.36
C PRO A 127 11.28 -3.09 29.72
#